data_AF-A0A9X5UHG7-F1
#
_entry.id   AF-A0A9X5UHG7-F1
#
_cell.length_a   1.000
_cell.length_b   1.000
_cell.length_c   1.000
_cell.angle_alpha   90.00
_cell.angle_beta   90.00
_cell.angle_gamma   90.00
#
_symmetry.space_group_name_H-M   'P 1'
#
loop_
_entity.id
_entity.type
_entity.pdbx_description
1 polymer ?
#
loop_
_entity_poly.entity_id
_entity_poly.type
_entity_poly.pdbx_seq_one_letter_code
_entity_poly.pdbx_strand_id
1 'polypeptide(L)'
;MHTNSRPDVETVETLLCKARRHGAGAPELARHRPDLVDLLNPPDGTSPKARALLAERIIRAAIDRLDPPADQAMRTLFGLTADTRRKSVAYRRDEAAYLMSITPGAFRRPHREGSMILDIAFEIVTADCPQR
;
A
#
# COMPACT_ATOMS: atom_id res chain seq x y z
N MET A 1 22.47 -0.72 -18.12
CA MET A 1 21.67 0.49 -18.42
C MET A 1 20.31 0.31 -17.75
N HIS A 2 20.17 0.72 -16.50
CA HIS A 2 18.87 0.71 -15.82
C HIS A 2 18.20 2.04 -16.14
N THR A 3 17.23 2.02 -17.04
CA THR A 3 16.32 3.16 -17.22
C THR A 3 15.55 3.31 -15.92
N ASN A 4 15.93 4.29 -15.10
CA ASN A 4 15.15 4.86 -13.99
C ASN A 4 13.86 5.49 -14.56
N SER A 5 13.00 4.68 -15.17
CA SER A 5 11.66 5.10 -15.53
C SER A 5 10.85 5.07 -14.24
N ARG A 6 10.33 6.23 -13.86
CA ARG A 6 9.40 6.39 -12.74
C ARG A 6 8.32 5.33 -12.86
N PRO A 7 7.94 4.65 -11.76
CA PRO A 7 6.86 3.68 -11.82
C PRO A 7 5.57 4.38 -12.27
N ASP A 8 4.87 3.80 -13.22
CA ASP A 8 3.57 4.32 -13.65
C ASP A 8 2.49 4.01 -12.60
N VAL A 9 1.47 4.88 -12.52
CA VAL A 9 0.42 4.79 -11.50
C VAL A 9 -0.36 3.48 -11.60
N GLU A 10 -0.66 3.01 -12.81
CA GLU A 10 -1.45 1.79 -13.04
C GLU A 10 -0.71 0.53 -12.52
N THR A 11 0.61 0.47 -12.73
CA THR A 11 1.45 -0.61 -12.21
C THR A 11 1.49 -0.55 -10.69
N VAL A 12 1.69 0.62 -10.08
CA VAL A 12 1.70 0.77 -8.61
C VAL A 12 0.34 0.34 -8.03
N GLU A 13 -0.77 0.84 -8.56
CA GLU A 13 -2.14 0.50 -8.14
C GLU A 13 -2.38 -1.01 -8.22
N THR A 14 -2.03 -1.63 -9.35
CA THR A 14 -2.18 -3.07 -9.59
C THR A 14 -1.40 -3.88 -8.54
N LEU A 15 -0.17 -3.47 -8.25
CA LEU A 15 0.66 -4.17 -7.28
C LEU A 15 0.17 -3.99 -5.85
N LEU A 16 -0.34 -2.81 -5.49
CA LEU A 16 -0.98 -2.52 -4.20
C LEU A 16 -2.27 -3.33 -4.00
N CYS A 17 -3.13 -3.42 -5.03
CA CYS A 17 -4.34 -4.25 -5.02
C CYS A 17 -4.05 -5.72 -4.70
N LYS A 18 -2.93 -6.24 -5.22
CA LYS A 18 -2.44 -7.59 -4.92
C LYS A 18 -1.81 -7.67 -3.52
N ALA A 19 -1.02 -6.68 -3.12
CA ALA A 19 -0.35 -6.64 -1.81
C ALA A 19 -1.35 -6.65 -0.65
N ARG A 20 -2.48 -5.95 -0.79
CA ARG A 20 -3.60 -5.96 0.16
C ARG A 20 -3.93 -7.36 0.70
N ARG A 21 -3.95 -8.38 -0.16
CA ARG A 21 -4.33 -9.76 0.20
C ARG A 21 -3.47 -10.33 1.33
N HIS A 22 -2.18 -10.04 1.31
CA HIS A 22 -1.21 -10.54 2.28
C HIS A 22 -0.84 -9.49 3.34
N GLY A 23 -1.04 -8.20 3.02
CA GLY A 23 -0.58 -7.07 3.82
C GLY A 23 0.63 -6.40 3.17
N ALA A 24 0.91 -5.16 3.59
CA ALA A 24 2.04 -4.36 3.12
C ALA A 24 3.14 -4.19 4.18
N GLY A 25 3.17 -5.05 5.20
CA GLY A 25 4.31 -5.12 6.12
C GLY A 25 5.56 -5.65 5.42
N ALA A 26 6.75 -5.23 5.85
CA ALA A 26 8.02 -5.60 5.20
C ALA A 26 8.24 -7.12 5.10
N PRO A 27 7.94 -7.95 6.12
CA PRO A 27 8.03 -9.41 5.99
C PRO A 27 7.09 -9.96 4.90
N GLU A 28 5.86 -9.44 4.83
CA GLU A 28 4.84 -9.84 3.87
C GLU A 28 5.19 -9.39 2.45
N LEU A 29 5.68 -8.17 2.28
CA LEU A 29 6.19 -7.64 1.02
C LEU A 29 7.37 -8.46 0.51
N ALA A 30 8.38 -8.70 1.37
CA ALA A 30 9.56 -9.49 0.99
C ALA A 30 9.19 -10.92 0.56
N ARG A 31 8.17 -11.52 1.19
CA ARG A 31 7.76 -12.90 0.92
C ARG A 31 6.81 -13.03 -0.26
N HIS A 32 5.85 -12.12 -0.38
CA HIS A 32 4.72 -12.28 -1.28
C HIS A 32 4.72 -11.31 -2.46
N ARG A 33 5.34 -10.13 -2.31
CA ARG A 33 5.34 -9.05 -3.30
C ARG A 33 6.74 -8.46 -3.52
N PRO A 34 7.77 -9.27 -3.83
CA PRO A 34 9.10 -8.74 -4.15
C PRO A 34 9.06 -7.83 -5.39
N ASP A 35 8.11 -8.05 -6.31
CA ASP A 35 7.81 -7.19 -7.45
C ASP A 35 7.48 -5.76 -7.04
N LEU A 36 6.67 -5.57 -5.99
CA LEU A 36 6.38 -4.24 -5.44
C LEU A 36 7.59 -3.62 -4.74
N VAL A 37 8.41 -4.43 -4.07
CA VAL A 37 9.64 -3.96 -3.44
C VAL A 37 10.63 -3.47 -4.49
N ASP A 38 10.85 -4.24 -5.56
CA ASP A 38 11.75 -3.89 -6.65
C ASP A 38 11.25 -2.66 -7.43
N LEU A 39 9.93 -2.48 -7.54
CA LEU A 39 9.33 -1.29 -8.16
C LEU A 39 9.57 -0.02 -7.32
N LEU A 40 9.28 -0.09 -6.01
CA LEU A 40 9.37 1.08 -5.12
C LEU A 40 10.81 1.38 -4.70
N ASN A 41 11.66 0.36 -4.66
CA ASN A 41 13.06 0.49 -4.29
C ASN A 41 13.91 -0.49 -5.10
N PRO A 42 14.34 -0.08 -6.31
CA PRO A 42 15.11 -0.90 -7.22
C PRO A 42 16.37 -1.49 -6.57
N PRO A 43 16.82 -2.68 -7.02
CA PRO A 43 18.05 -3.27 -6.49
C PRO A 43 19.27 -2.35 -6.68
N ASP A 44 19.85 -1.89 -5.58
CA ASP A 44 21.02 -1.00 -5.51
C ASP A 44 22.20 -1.64 -4.76
N GLY A 45 22.13 -2.95 -4.51
CA GLY A 45 23.09 -3.69 -3.68
C GLY A 45 22.70 -3.78 -2.20
N THR A 46 21.65 -3.07 -1.75
CA THR A 46 21.12 -3.26 -0.40
C THR A 46 20.37 -4.59 -0.26
N SER A 47 20.34 -5.12 0.97
CA SER A 47 19.68 -6.41 1.23
C SER A 47 18.17 -6.36 0.89
N PRO A 48 17.58 -7.44 0.36
CA PRO A 48 16.14 -7.48 0.06
C PRO A 48 15.25 -7.12 1.26
N LYS A 49 15.65 -7.49 2.48
CA LYS A 49 14.94 -7.16 3.71
C LYS A 49 14.96 -5.66 4.01
N ALA A 50 16.11 -5.00 3.80
CA ALA A 50 16.21 -3.55 3.97
C ALA A 50 15.36 -2.81 2.93
N ARG A 51 15.35 -3.27 1.68
CA ARG A 51 14.49 -2.70 0.63
C ARG A 51 13.01 -2.88 0.94
N ALA A 52 12.61 -4.03 1.47
CA ALA A 52 11.22 -4.24 1.89
C ALA A 52 10.79 -3.31 3.04
N LEU A 53 11.69 -3.01 3.99
CA LEU A 53 11.43 -2.00 5.03
C LEU A 53 11.26 -0.60 4.46
N LEU A 54 12.07 -0.23 3.47
CA LEU A 54 11.94 1.06 2.77
C LEU A 54 10.63 1.13 1.98
N ALA A 55 10.27 0.05 1.27
CA ALA A 55 8.99 -0.04 0.57
C ALA A 55 7.79 0.09 1.52
N GLU A 56 7.81 -0.58 2.69
CA GLU A 56 6.76 -0.40 3.72
C GLU A 56 6.68 1.07 4.17
N ARG A 57 7.82 1.74 4.38
CA ARG A 57 7.84 3.16 4.77
C ARG A 57 7.25 4.07 3.71
N ILE A 58 7.54 3.83 2.44
CA ILE A 58 6.95 4.59 1.32
C ILE A 58 5.43 4.43 1.31
N ILE A 59 4.94 3.19 1.44
CA ILE A 59 3.49 2.91 1.48
C ILE A 59 2.83 3.58 2.68
N ARG A 60 3.45 3.52 3.86
CA ARG A 60 2.95 4.21 5.06
C ARG A 60 2.87 5.73 4.84
N ALA A 61 3.95 6.32 4.34
CA ALA A 61 4.00 7.76 4.09
C ALA A 61 2.94 8.23 3.09
N ALA A 62 2.65 7.43 2.06
CA ALA A 62 1.58 7.70 1.11
C ALA A 62 0.19 7.61 1.75
N ILE A 63 -0.05 6.59 2.58
CA ILE A 63 -1.32 6.45 3.32
C ILE A 63 -1.54 7.62 4.28
N ASP A 64 -0.47 8.11 4.91
CA ASP A 64 -0.52 9.20 5.89
C ASP A 64 -0.93 10.55 5.30
N ARG A 65 -0.97 10.67 3.97
CA ARG A 65 -1.45 11.86 3.26
C ARG A 65 -2.94 11.81 2.90
N LEU A 66 -3.60 10.68 3.13
CA LEU A 66 -5.05 10.59 2.96
C LEU A 66 -5.76 11.34 4.09
N ASP A 67 -6.92 11.90 3.78
CA ASP A 67 -7.76 12.54 4.81
C ASP A 67 -8.36 11.49 5.76
N PRO A 68 -8.46 11.79 7.07
CA PRO A 68 -9.21 10.94 8.00
C PRO A 68 -10.69 10.80 7.58
N PRO A 69 -11.30 9.61 7.73
CA PRO A 69 -10.77 8.38 8.33
C PRO A 69 -10.07 7.43 7.32
N ALA A 70 -9.81 7.86 6.09
CA ALA A 70 -9.30 7.00 5.03
C ALA A 70 -7.87 6.51 5.32
N ASP A 71 -7.02 7.35 5.90
CA ASP A 71 -5.67 6.98 6.36
C ASP A 71 -5.68 5.74 7.29
N GLN A 72 -6.52 5.78 8.33
CA GLN A 72 -6.62 4.72 9.33
C GLN A 72 -7.28 3.47 8.75
N ALA A 73 -8.30 3.65 7.89
CA ALA A 73 -8.94 2.56 7.18
C ALA A 73 -7.94 1.83 6.26
N MET A 74 -7.10 2.57 5.54
CA MET A 74 -6.10 1.99 4.63
C MET A 74 -4.92 1.37 5.38
N ARG A 75 -4.46 1.95 6.49
CA ARG A 75 -3.49 1.30 7.40
C ARG A 75 -4.02 -0.04 7.90
N THR A 76 -5.29 -0.08 8.30
CA THR A 76 -5.99 -1.30 8.72
C THR A 76 -6.10 -2.31 7.58
N LEU A 77 -6.53 -1.86 6.39
CA LEU A 77 -6.68 -2.71 5.22
C LEU A 77 -5.35 -3.36 4.81
N PHE A 78 -4.25 -2.63 4.85
CA PHE A 78 -2.92 -3.13 4.51
C PHE A 78 -2.22 -3.90 5.65
N GLY A 79 -2.87 -4.10 6.81
CA GLY A 79 -2.26 -4.83 7.92
C GLY A 79 -1.09 -4.10 8.56
N LEU A 80 -1.09 -2.77 8.49
CA LEU A 80 0.00 -1.91 8.95
C LEU A 80 -0.16 -1.49 10.42
N THR A 81 -1.27 -1.88 11.07
CA THR A 81 -1.49 -1.70 12.52
C THR A 81 -1.18 -2.99 13.28
N ALA A 82 -0.88 -2.89 14.57
CA ALA A 82 -0.55 -4.04 15.41
C ALA A 82 -1.68 -5.09 15.42
N ASP A 83 -2.94 -4.63 15.50
CA ASP A 83 -4.11 -5.50 15.64
C ASP A 83 -4.47 -6.23 14.34
N THR A 84 -4.07 -5.69 13.19
CA THR A 84 -4.50 -6.14 11.86
C THR A 84 -3.42 -6.91 11.11
N ARG A 85 -2.14 -6.79 11.50
CA ARG A 85 -0.97 -7.37 10.81
C ARG A 85 -1.09 -8.86 10.51
N ARG A 86 -1.68 -9.64 11.41
CA ARG A 86 -1.82 -11.11 11.28
C ARG A 86 -3.23 -11.55 10.94
N LYS A 87 -4.11 -10.63 10.57
CA LYS A 87 -5.52 -10.90 10.31
C LYS A 87 -5.79 -11.08 8.82
N SER A 88 -6.84 -11.85 8.53
CA SER A 88 -7.27 -12.09 7.15
C SER A 88 -7.68 -10.78 6.47
N VAL A 89 -7.58 -10.74 5.13
CA VAL A 89 -8.03 -9.58 4.35
C VAL A 89 -9.52 -9.30 4.54
N ALA A 90 -10.33 -10.34 4.78
CA ALA A 90 -11.75 -10.18 5.08
C ALA A 90 -11.96 -9.40 6.38
N TYR A 91 -11.29 -9.82 7.46
CA TYR A 91 -11.34 -9.11 8.74
C TYR A 91 -10.87 -7.65 8.61
N ARG A 92 -9.74 -7.43 7.92
CA ARG A 92 -9.20 -6.08 7.69
C ARG A 92 -10.14 -5.18 6.92
N ARG A 93 -10.87 -5.72 5.94
CA ARG A 93 -11.91 -4.97 5.21
C ARG A 93 -13.10 -4.60 6.08
N ASP A 94 -13.53 -5.52 6.93
CA ASP A 94 -14.67 -5.29 7.80
C ASP A 94 -14.32 -4.21 8.85
N GLU A 95 -13.11 -4.24 9.40
CA GLU A 95 -12.60 -3.17 10.29
C GLU A 95 -12.39 -1.83 9.56
N ALA A 96 -11.84 -1.84 8.35
CA ALA A 96 -11.71 -0.62 7.55
C ALA A 96 -13.07 0.01 7.22
N ALA A 97 -14.08 -0.82 6.92
CA ALA A 97 -15.45 -0.35 6.70
C ALA A 97 -16.06 0.26 7.97
N TYR A 98 -15.81 -0.36 9.13
CA TYR A 98 -16.24 0.16 10.43
C TYR A 98 -15.64 1.55 10.71
N LEU A 99 -14.34 1.73 10.48
CA LEU A 99 -13.66 3.02 10.64
C LEU A 99 -14.24 4.12 9.74
N MET A 100 -14.70 3.75 8.54
CA MET A 100 -15.32 4.67 7.59
C MET A 100 -16.83 4.86 7.83
N SER A 101 -17.41 4.26 8.87
CA SER A 101 -18.86 4.28 9.14
C SER A 101 -19.71 3.81 7.96
N ILE A 102 -19.22 2.81 7.21
CA ILE A 102 -19.94 2.19 6.10
C ILE A 102 -20.08 0.68 6.29
N THR A 103 -20.98 0.06 5.53
CA THR A 103 -21.12 -1.39 5.56
C THR A 103 -19.94 -2.07 4.85
N PRO A 104 -19.52 -3.27 5.29
CA PRO A 104 -18.44 -4.00 4.62
C PRO A 104 -18.69 -4.26 3.13
N GLY A 105 -19.95 -4.46 2.74
CA GLY A 105 -20.34 -4.62 1.34
C GLY A 105 -20.14 -3.35 0.51
N ALA A 106 -20.35 -2.17 1.12
CA ALA A 106 -20.09 -0.88 0.47
C ALA A 106 -18.60 -0.60 0.30
N PHE A 107 -17.78 -0.99 1.29
CA PHE A 107 -16.31 -0.87 1.20
C PHE A 107 -15.75 -1.71 0.04
N ARG A 108 -16.21 -2.96 -0.10
CA ARG A 108 -15.76 -3.90 -1.16
C ARG A 108 -16.13 -3.46 -2.58
N ARG A 109 -16.95 -2.41 -2.76
CA ARG A 109 -17.28 -1.94 -4.11
C ARG A 109 -16.02 -1.39 -4.79
N PRO A 110 -15.81 -1.69 -6.08
CA PRO A 110 -14.59 -1.28 -6.80
C PRO A 110 -14.29 0.21 -6.68
N HIS A 111 -15.35 1.05 -6.71
CA HIS A 111 -15.24 2.50 -6.65
C HIS A 111 -14.88 3.09 -5.28
N ARG A 112 -14.72 2.29 -4.22
CA ARG A 112 -14.30 2.80 -2.91
C ARG A 112 -12.94 2.25 -2.50
N GLU A 113 -12.86 0.94 -2.33
CA GLU A 113 -11.58 0.32 -1.98
C GLU A 113 -10.54 0.52 -3.09
N GLY A 114 -10.95 0.40 -4.36
CA GLY A 114 -10.06 0.66 -5.50
C GLY A 114 -9.65 2.12 -5.60
N SER A 115 -10.58 3.07 -5.41
CA SER A 115 -10.27 4.50 -5.49
C SER A 115 -9.25 4.93 -4.43
N MET A 116 -9.38 4.46 -3.18
CA MET A 116 -8.39 4.78 -2.14
C MET A 116 -7.02 4.14 -2.41
N ILE A 117 -6.98 2.95 -3.04
CA ILE A 117 -5.72 2.33 -3.47
C ILE A 117 -5.10 3.14 -4.61
N LEU A 118 -5.90 3.65 -5.53
CA LEU A 118 -5.47 4.54 -6.60
C LEU A 118 -4.92 5.86 -6.05
N ASP A 119 -5.57 6.46 -5.04
CA ASP A 119 -5.09 7.67 -4.37
C ASP A 119 -3.70 7.43 -3.75
N ILE A 120 -3.49 6.28 -3.08
CA ILE A 120 -2.16 5.89 -2.57
C ILE A 120 -1.16 5.73 -3.70
N ALA A 121 -1.55 5.13 -4.84
CA ALA A 121 -0.67 4.98 -5.99
C ALA A 121 -0.24 6.34 -6.55
N PHE A 122 -1.17 7.30 -6.64
CA PHE A 122 -0.83 8.69 -6.99
C PHE A 122 0.14 9.30 -5.98
N GLU A 123 -0.12 9.17 -4.67
CA GLU A 123 0.75 9.71 -3.63
C GLU A 123 2.17 9.14 -3.69
N ILE A 124 2.32 7.84 -3.93
CA ILE A 124 3.63 7.20 -4.12
C ILE A 124 4.34 7.79 -5.34
N VAL A 125 3.64 7.86 -6.48
CA VAL A 125 4.26 8.34 -7.72
C VAL A 125 4.62 9.82 -7.59
N THR A 126 3.81 10.66 -6.96
CA THR A 126 4.03 12.11 -6.82
C THR A 126 4.99 12.48 -5.68
N ALA A 127 5.12 11.66 -4.63
CA ALA A 127 6.06 11.88 -3.52
C ALA A 127 7.52 12.01 -3.97
N ASP A 128 7.89 11.28 -5.03
CA ASP A 128 9.23 11.34 -5.64
C ASP A 128 9.41 12.55 -6.58
N CYS A 129 8.43 13.47 -6.64
CA CYS A 129 8.59 14.76 -7.29
C CYS A 129 9.20 15.75 -6.27
N PRO A 130 10.47 16.20 -6.42
CA PRO A 130 10.88 17.40 -5.72
C PRO A 130 9.96 18.54 -6.16
N GLN A 131 9.27 19.16 -5.20
CA GLN A 131 8.59 20.42 -5.45
C GLN A 131 9.65 21.42 -5.92
N ARG A 132 9.44 22.01 -7.09
CA ARG A 132 10.27 23.09 -7.64
C ARG A 132 10.19 24.34 -6.77
#